data_AF-A0A3A5V0I7-F1
#
_entry.id   AF-A0A3A5V0I7-F1
#
_cell.length_a   1.000
_cell.length_b   1.000
_cell.length_c   1.000
_cell.angle_alpha   90.00
_cell.angle_beta   90.00
_cell.angle_gamma   90.00
#
_symmetry.space_group_name_H-M   'P 1'
#
loop_
_entity.id
_entity.type
_entity.pdbx_description
1 polymer ?
#
loop_
_entity_poly.entity_id
_entity_poly.type
_entity_poly.pdbx_seq_one_letter_code
_entity_poly.pdbx_strand_id
1 'polypeptide(L)'
;MDGNLVGEWTMKVAVMALSGGMDSSALLLHLLREGYTVTAISFNYGQKHVIELDRARLLVEYLKQHQLNLTHHVADLTSATALFESNLLQGGDEVPKGHYEEDNMKATVVPNRNAMFASLLYGTALSIANAHDTDVEVVLGVHSGDHAIYPDCRPEFYRALEHAFAIGNWDSDRVSFTLPYLNEDKTSILRDAEQSSKQLNLHFDEVFRRTITSYQPDEQGRSDGTTGSDVERILAFHAIGRKDPVEYTNSWEEVLANALEIERNHRDNLYREQLTDLQYHVTREAGTERAFTGEYWNEKRPGNYRCICCSALLFTSTMKFDSGCGWPSFHTEHKEANILRIEDHSHGMHRIEVRCSQCDAHLGHVFNDGPAAYGGERYCINSASLEFEEETSDES
;
A
#
# COMPACT_ATOMS: atom_id res chain seq x y z
N MET A 1 -30.08 -47.18 9.56
CA MET A 1 -30.33 -46.14 8.56
C MET A 1 -29.63 -44.91 9.09
N ASP A 2 -28.34 -44.79 8.84
CA ASP A 2 -27.58 -43.61 9.25
C ASP A 2 -26.83 -43.15 8.01
N GLY A 3 -27.44 -42.17 7.34
CA GLY A 3 -26.92 -41.56 6.13
C GLY A 3 -25.71 -40.70 6.48
N ASN A 4 -24.55 -41.10 5.97
CA ASN A 4 -23.41 -40.21 5.83
C ASN A 4 -23.80 -39.08 4.87
N LEU A 5 -24.06 -37.90 5.42
CA LEU A 5 -23.96 -36.65 4.69
C LEU A 5 -22.47 -36.38 4.48
N VAL A 6 -21.91 -36.96 3.42
CA VAL A 6 -20.65 -36.48 2.84
C VAL A 6 -21.02 -35.15 2.20
N GLY A 7 -20.64 -34.04 2.84
CA GLY A 7 -20.78 -32.72 2.22
C GLY A 7 -20.06 -32.74 0.88
N GLU A 8 -20.77 -32.44 -0.20
CA GLU A 8 -20.17 -32.19 -1.50
C GLU A 8 -19.24 -30.99 -1.35
N TRP A 9 -17.93 -31.24 -1.31
CA TRP A 9 -16.93 -30.19 -1.46
C TRP A 9 -16.98 -29.75 -2.92
N THR A 10 -17.78 -28.74 -3.23
CA THR A 10 -17.74 -28.06 -4.52
C THR A 10 -16.33 -27.51 -4.72
N MET A 11 -15.62 -28.03 -5.72
CA MET A 11 -14.28 -27.54 -6.06
C MET A 11 -14.39 -26.09 -6.53
N LYS A 12 -13.70 -25.18 -5.84
CA LYS A 12 -13.60 -23.79 -6.27
C LYS A 12 -12.66 -23.69 -7.47
N VAL A 13 -13.05 -22.98 -8.52
CA VAL A 13 -12.23 -22.81 -9.73
C VAL A 13 -12.02 -21.33 -9.99
N ALA A 14 -10.77 -20.93 -10.23
CA ALA A 14 -10.43 -19.54 -10.52
C ALA A 14 -9.57 -19.42 -11.79
N VAL A 15 -9.80 -18.33 -12.51
CA VAL A 15 -8.95 -17.86 -13.60
C VAL A 15 -8.37 -16.51 -13.20
N MET A 16 -7.04 -16.35 -13.30
CA MET A 16 -6.37 -15.11 -12.89
C MET A 16 -5.28 -14.68 -13.85
N ALA A 17 -4.98 -13.38 -13.86
CA ALA A 17 -3.76 -12.87 -14.49
C ALA A 17 -2.55 -13.09 -13.59
N LEU A 18 -1.47 -13.65 -14.15
CA LEU A 18 -0.19 -13.81 -13.45
C LEU A 18 0.89 -13.02 -14.19
N SER A 19 1.30 -11.89 -13.64
CA SER A 19 2.33 -11.03 -14.25
C SER A 19 3.76 -11.43 -13.87
N GLY A 20 3.95 -12.24 -12.82
CA GLY A 20 5.28 -12.46 -12.21
C GLY A 20 5.68 -11.34 -11.24
N GLY A 21 4.80 -10.36 -11.05
CA GLY A 21 4.91 -9.34 -10.00
C GLY A 21 4.55 -9.85 -8.62
N MET A 22 4.81 -9.01 -7.62
CA MET A 22 4.52 -9.30 -6.21
C MET A 22 3.04 -9.59 -5.98
N ASP A 23 2.15 -8.71 -6.46
CA ASP A 23 0.74 -8.73 -6.10
C ASP A 23 0.00 -9.89 -6.77
N SER A 24 0.27 -10.14 -8.05
CA SER A 24 -0.28 -11.30 -8.76
C SER A 24 0.26 -12.64 -8.22
N SER A 25 1.49 -12.66 -7.72
CA SER A 25 2.06 -13.85 -7.07
C SER A 25 1.45 -14.09 -5.69
N ALA A 26 1.22 -13.04 -4.91
CA ALA A 26 0.52 -13.10 -3.63
C ALA A 26 -0.92 -13.59 -3.81
N LEU A 27 -1.64 -13.04 -4.80
CA LEU A 27 -3.00 -13.47 -5.14
C LEU A 27 -3.05 -14.95 -5.53
N LEU A 28 -2.07 -15.43 -6.29
CA LEU A 28 -1.99 -16.84 -6.64
C LEU A 28 -1.87 -17.71 -5.39
N LEU A 29 -1.02 -17.33 -4.42
CA LEU A 29 -0.92 -18.04 -3.15
C LEU A 29 -2.23 -17.98 -2.35
N HIS A 30 -2.88 -16.83 -2.31
CA HIS A 30 -4.17 -16.66 -1.65
C HIS A 30 -5.21 -17.64 -2.20
N LEU A 31 -5.37 -17.69 -3.52
CA LEU A 31 -6.33 -18.61 -4.16
C LEU A 31 -6.00 -20.07 -3.89
N LEU A 32 -4.72 -20.45 -3.98
CA LEU A 32 -4.30 -21.82 -3.68
C LEU A 32 -4.55 -22.17 -2.20
N ARG A 33 -4.35 -21.23 -1.27
CA ARG A 33 -4.68 -21.41 0.16
C ARG A 33 -6.18 -21.60 0.37
N GLU A 34 -7.01 -20.82 -0.31
CA GLU A 34 -8.47 -20.90 -0.23
C GLU A 34 -9.07 -22.14 -0.93
N GLY A 35 -8.21 -23.03 -1.46
CA GLY A 35 -8.60 -24.31 -2.03
C GLY A 35 -9.04 -24.24 -3.49
N TYR A 36 -8.70 -23.17 -4.21
CA TYR A 36 -9.03 -23.05 -5.63
C TYR A 36 -8.15 -23.96 -6.49
N THR A 37 -8.75 -24.54 -7.54
CA THR A 37 -8.02 -24.98 -8.72
C THR A 37 -7.83 -23.78 -9.63
N VAL A 38 -6.58 -23.37 -9.84
CA VAL A 38 -6.26 -22.09 -10.49
C VAL A 38 -5.76 -22.31 -11.91
N THR A 39 -6.34 -21.59 -12.86
CA THR A 39 -5.79 -21.37 -14.21
C THR A 39 -5.21 -19.96 -14.29
N ALA A 40 -3.89 -19.86 -14.22
CA ALA A 40 -3.17 -18.61 -14.34
C ALA A 40 -2.79 -18.31 -15.80
N ILE A 41 -3.00 -17.07 -16.24
CA ILE A 41 -2.63 -16.62 -17.58
C ILE A 41 -1.64 -15.45 -17.47
N SER A 42 -0.46 -15.61 -18.06
CA SER A 42 0.47 -14.50 -18.28
C SER A 42 0.31 -13.95 -19.69
N PHE A 43 0.37 -12.64 -19.86
CA PHE A 43 0.18 -11.99 -21.15
C PHE A 43 1.52 -11.47 -21.70
N ASN A 44 1.91 -11.97 -22.87
CA ASN A 44 2.97 -11.37 -23.67
C ASN A 44 2.33 -10.39 -24.65
N TYR A 45 2.39 -9.10 -24.40
CA TYR A 45 1.78 -8.07 -25.25
C TYR A 45 2.84 -7.19 -25.92
N GLY A 46 4.09 -7.64 -25.96
CA GLY A 46 5.23 -6.88 -26.50
C GLY A 46 5.87 -5.96 -25.48
N GLN A 47 5.70 -6.24 -24.18
CA GLN A 47 6.36 -5.46 -23.12
C GLN A 47 7.90 -5.50 -23.26
N LYS A 48 8.54 -4.39 -22.88
CA LYS A 48 9.99 -4.16 -23.06
C LYS A 48 10.87 -5.24 -22.41
N HIS A 49 10.44 -5.77 -21.27
CA HIS A 49 11.18 -6.78 -20.53
C HIS A 49 10.34 -8.06 -20.40
N VAL A 50 10.79 -9.13 -21.06
CA VAL A 50 10.17 -10.48 -20.97
C VAL A 50 10.46 -11.15 -19.61
N ILE A 51 11.29 -10.52 -18.77
CA ILE A 51 11.70 -11.02 -17.46
C ILE A 51 10.50 -11.35 -16.57
N GLU A 52 9.43 -10.55 -16.64
CA GLU A 52 8.16 -10.81 -15.95
C GLU A 52 7.59 -12.21 -16.22
N LEU A 53 7.60 -12.64 -17.48
CA LEU A 53 7.10 -13.96 -17.88
C LEU A 53 8.02 -15.08 -17.38
N ASP A 54 9.34 -14.84 -17.38
CA ASP A 54 10.30 -15.79 -16.82
C ASP A 54 10.12 -15.94 -15.30
N ARG A 55 9.89 -14.83 -14.58
CA ARG A 55 9.58 -14.82 -13.15
C ARG A 55 8.30 -15.57 -12.83
N ALA A 56 7.23 -15.31 -13.57
CA ALA A 56 5.98 -16.06 -13.47
C ALA A 56 6.20 -17.57 -13.68
N ARG A 57 6.96 -17.95 -14.73
CA ARG A 57 7.28 -19.36 -15.02
C ARG A 57 8.07 -20.01 -13.87
N LEU A 58 9.10 -19.35 -13.35
CA LEU A 58 9.90 -19.88 -12.24
C LEU A 58 9.08 -20.08 -10.97
N LEU A 59 8.15 -19.18 -10.67
CA LEU A 59 7.22 -19.33 -9.56
C LEU A 59 6.31 -20.54 -9.78
N VAL A 60 5.69 -20.66 -10.96
CA VAL A 60 4.81 -21.79 -11.30
C VAL A 60 5.56 -23.13 -11.18
N GLU A 61 6.80 -23.20 -11.65
CA GLU A 61 7.65 -24.39 -11.52
C GLU A 61 7.87 -24.77 -10.05
N TYR A 62 8.15 -23.79 -9.19
CA TYR A 62 8.27 -23.99 -7.75
C TYR A 62 6.96 -24.50 -7.14
N LEU A 63 5.82 -23.87 -7.44
CA LEU A 63 4.52 -24.28 -6.90
C LEU A 63 4.09 -25.69 -7.36
N LYS A 64 4.43 -26.07 -8.60
CA LYS A 64 4.17 -27.43 -9.12
C LYS A 64 4.99 -28.51 -8.40
N GLN A 65 6.21 -28.20 -7.96
CA GLN A 65 7.01 -29.13 -7.14
C GLN A 65 6.33 -29.44 -5.79
N HIS A 66 5.49 -28.54 -5.31
CA HIS A 66 4.69 -28.69 -4.09
C HIS A 66 3.30 -29.29 -4.35
N GLN A 67 3.01 -29.81 -5.55
CA GLN A 67 1.77 -30.52 -5.91
C GLN A 67 0.50 -29.67 -5.74
N LEU A 68 0.61 -28.36 -5.96
CA LEU A 68 -0.52 -27.43 -5.90
C LEU A 68 -1.35 -27.46 -7.20
N ASN A 69 -2.67 -27.23 -7.08
CA ASN A 69 -3.63 -27.30 -8.19
C ASN A 69 -3.55 -26.04 -9.10
N LEU A 70 -2.52 -25.99 -9.93
CA LEU A 70 -2.21 -24.83 -10.78
C LEU A 70 -1.91 -25.24 -12.23
N THR A 71 -2.69 -24.66 -13.15
CA THR A 71 -2.38 -24.63 -14.59
C THR A 71 -1.90 -23.25 -14.98
N HIS A 72 -0.89 -23.15 -15.84
CA HIS A 72 -0.33 -21.88 -16.29
C HIS A 72 -0.23 -21.84 -17.81
N HIS A 73 -0.70 -20.75 -18.40
CA HIS A 73 -0.63 -20.48 -19.83
C HIS A 73 0.02 -19.11 -20.08
N VAL A 74 0.70 -18.98 -21.22
CA VAL A 74 1.18 -17.70 -21.72
C VAL A 74 0.37 -17.36 -22.98
N ALA A 75 -0.38 -16.27 -22.93
CA ALA A 75 -1.12 -15.74 -24.06
C ALA A 75 -0.26 -14.71 -24.80
N ASP A 76 0.07 -14.99 -26.06
CA ASP A 76 0.81 -14.07 -26.93
C ASP A 76 -0.16 -13.15 -27.69
N LEU A 77 -0.10 -11.86 -27.35
CA LEU A 77 -0.89 -10.76 -27.87
C LEU A 77 -0.07 -9.79 -28.71
N THR A 78 1.20 -10.09 -28.98
CA THR A 78 2.12 -9.21 -29.72
C THR A 78 1.57 -8.82 -31.10
N SER A 79 0.88 -9.74 -31.77
CA SER A 79 0.25 -9.48 -33.07
C SER A 79 -0.92 -8.50 -32.98
N ALA A 80 -1.70 -8.55 -31.90
CA ALA A 80 -2.81 -7.64 -31.66
C ALA A 80 -2.31 -6.27 -31.21
N THR A 81 -1.30 -6.21 -30.35
CA THR A 81 -0.75 -4.94 -29.85
C THR A 81 0.09 -4.20 -30.90
N ALA A 82 0.62 -4.89 -31.90
CA ALA A 82 1.25 -4.27 -33.06
C ALA A 82 0.30 -3.38 -33.90
N LEU A 83 -1.02 -3.47 -33.68
CA LEU A 83 -2.00 -2.58 -34.30
C LEU A 83 -2.05 -1.18 -33.67
N PHE A 84 -1.49 -1.01 -32.46
CA PHE A 84 -1.44 0.29 -31.78
C PHE A 84 -0.33 1.17 -32.36
N GLU A 85 -0.54 2.48 -32.40
CA GLU A 85 0.45 3.42 -32.96
C GLU A 85 1.79 3.36 -32.20
N SER A 86 2.89 3.36 -32.97
CA SER A 86 4.23 2.90 -32.61
C SER A 86 4.97 3.67 -31.51
N ASN A 87 4.46 4.81 -31.04
CA ASN A 87 5.16 5.64 -30.04
C ASN A 87 5.19 5.01 -28.63
N LEU A 88 4.32 4.05 -28.34
CA LEU A 88 4.16 3.44 -27.02
C LEU A 88 5.07 2.22 -26.78
N LEU A 89 5.55 1.58 -27.85
CA LEU A 89 6.40 0.38 -27.78
C LEU A 89 7.89 0.68 -28.08
N GLN A 90 8.20 1.88 -28.57
CA GLN A 90 9.57 2.37 -28.84
C GLN A 90 9.90 3.74 -28.20
N GLY A 91 9.13 4.20 -27.21
CA GLY A 91 9.36 5.49 -26.53
C GLY A 91 10.33 5.38 -25.34
N GLY A 92 11.53 5.94 -25.50
CA GLY A 92 12.58 6.01 -24.50
C GLY A 92 12.59 7.34 -23.76
N ASP A 93 11.69 7.49 -22.78
CA ASP A 93 11.81 8.54 -21.76
C ASP A 93 12.24 7.92 -20.42
N GLU A 94 13.01 8.67 -19.63
CA GLU A 94 13.42 8.25 -18.27
C GLU A 94 12.18 7.95 -17.43
N VAL A 95 12.05 6.72 -16.91
CA VAL A 95 11.02 6.43 -15.89
C VAL A 95 11.33 7.33 -14.69
N PRO A 96 10.34 8.09 -14.18
CA PRO A 96 10.56 8.99 -13.07
C PRO A 96 11.11 8.23 -11.86
N LYS A 97 12.15 8.79 -11.26
CA LYS A 97 12.66 8.35 -9.96
C LYS A 97 11.86 9.05 -8.87
N GLY A 98 11.43 8.32 -7.85
CA GLY A 98 10.57 8.83 -6.77
C GLY A 98 9.11 8.36 -6.84
N HIS A 99 8.21 9.11 -6.19
CA HIS A 99 6.79 8.75 -6.08
C HIS A 99 6.04 8.90 -7.41
N TYR A 100 4.95 8.13 -7.55
CA TYR A 100 4.09 8.09 -8.73
C TYR A 100 3.49 9.47 -9.02
N GLU A 101 4.00 10.17 -10.04
CA GLU A 101 3.35 11.37 -10.59
C GLU A 101 2.56 11.01 -11.87
N GLU A 102 1.26 11.35 -11.89
CA GLU A 102 0.28 10.93 -12.91
C GLU A 102 0.65 11.25 -14.37
N ASP A 103 1.39 12.34 -14.60
CA ASP A 103 1.59 12.86 -15.96
C ASP A 103 2.67 12.14 -16.76
N ASN A 104 3.67 11.54 -16.10
CA ASN A 104 4.72 10.78 -16.77
C ASN A 104 4.29 9.36 -17.17
N MET A 105 3.17 8.85 -16.63
CA MET A 105 2.73 7.47 -16.88
C MET A 105 1.86 7.32 -18.13
N LYS A 106 1.15 8.38 -18.56
CA LYS A 106 0.23 8.33 -19.71
C LYS A 106 0.92 7.97 -21.04
N ALA A 107 2.22 8.21 -21.14
CA ALA A 107 3.01 8.02 -22.36
C ALA A 107 3.48 6.58 -22.61
N THR A 108 3.38 5.66 -21.65
CA THR A 108 3.90 4.27 -21.76
C THR A 108 2.82 3.18 -21.63
N VAL A 109 1.57 3.56 -21.41
CA VAL A 109 0.46 2.61 -21.18
C VAL A 109 -0.15 2.17 -22.51
N VAL A 110 -0.10 0.87 -22.79
CA VAL A 110 -0.84 0.27 -23.89
C VAL A 110 -2.35 0.54 -23.68
N PRO A 111 -3.02 1.27 -24.60
CA PRO A 111 -4.42 1.62 -24.45
C PRO A 111 -5.29 0.38 -24.27
N ASN A 112 -6.20 0.42 -23.31
CA ASN A 112 -7.23 -0.61 -23.12
C ASN A 112 -6.67 -2.03 -22.81
N ARG A 113 -5.42 -2.15 -22.36
CA ARG A 113 -4.79 -3.46 -22.07
C ARG A 113 -5.57 -4.29 -21.04
N ASN A 114 -6.05 -3.66 -19.97
CA ASN A 114 -6.74 -4.37 -18.89
C ASN A 114 -8.11 -4.91 -19.37
N ALA A 115 -8.79 -4.20 -20.27
CA ALA A 115 -10.01 -4.74 -20.90
C ALA A 115 -9.72 -5.96 -21.77
N MET A 116 -8.62 -5.93 -22.53
CA MET A 116 -8.19 -7.07 -23.36
C MET A 116 -7.87 -8.29 -22.49
N PHE A 117 -7.12 -8.09 -21.40
CA PHE A 117 -6.79 -9.15 -20.45
C PHE A 117 -8.05 -9.69 -19.78
N ALA A 118 -8.92 -8.82 -19.27
CA ALA A 118 -10.19 -9.20 -18.66
C ALA A 118 -11.08 -10.00 -19.63
N SER A 119 -11.11 -9.61 -20.91
CA SER A 119 -11.86 -10.34 -21.95
C SER A 119 -11.34 -11.76 -22.14
N LEU A 120 -10.02 -11.95 -22.17
CA LEU A 120 -9.40 -13.27 -22.32
C LEU A 120 -9.57 -14.14 -21.07
N LEU A 121 -9.44 -13.55 -19.88
CA LEU A 121 -9.69 -14.25 -18.62
C LEU A 121 -11.16 -14.71 -18.54
N TYR A 122 -12.10 -13.82 -18.86
CA TYR A 122 -13.52 -14.14 -18.89
C TYR A 122 -13.85 -15.24 -19.90
N GLY A 123 -13.35 -15.13 -21.14
CA GLY A 123 -13.55 -16.18 -22.14
C GLY A 123 -12.96 -17.52 -21.73
N THR A 124 -11.83 -17.53 -21.04
CA THR A 124 -11.23 -18.74 -20.47
C THR A 124 -12.07 -19.31 -19.34
N ALA A 125 -12.56 -18.47 -18.43
CA ALA A 125 -13.44 -18.87 -17.34
C ALA A 125 -14.74 -19.49 -17.86
N LEU A 126 -15.37 -18.86 -18.85
CA LEU A 126 -16.59 -19.37 -19.47
C LEU A 126 -16.36 -20.71 -20.19
N SER A 127 -15.23 -20.85 -20.89
CA SER A 127 -14.84 -22.11 -21.53
C SER A 127 -14.68 -23.24 -20.50
N ILE A 128 -14.01 -22.97 -19.37
CA ILE A 128 -13.84 -23.92 -18.26
C ILE A 128 -15.18 -24.26 -17.62
N ALA A 129 -16.01 -23.25 -17.36
CA ALA A 129 -17.33 -23.44 -16.76
C ALA A 129 -18.16 -24.41 -17.62
N ASN A 130 -18.26 -24.14 -18.92
CA ASN A 130 -19.05 -24.95 -19.84
C ASN A 130 -18.47 -26.35 -20.05
N ALA A 131 -17.15 -26.50 -20.09
CA ALA A 131 -16.51 -27.80 -20.29
C ALA A 131 -16.62 -28.74 -19.07
N HIS A 132 -16.70 -28.17 -17.86
CA HIS A 132 -16.62 -28.93 -16.61
C HIS A 132 -17.87 -28.86 -15.74
N ASP A 133 -18.91 -28.17 -16.20
CA ASP A 133 -20.15 -27.94 -15.46
C ASP A 133 -19.94 -27.43 -14.02
N THR A 134 -18.99 -26.50 -13.86
CA THR A 134 -18.68 -25.78 -12.61
C THR A 134 -18.80 -24.26 -12.74
N ASP A 135 -19.03 -23.56 -11.64
CA ASP A 135 -18.88 -22.10 -11.59
C ASP A 135 -17.39 -21.73 -11.54
N VAL A 136 -17.02 -20.59 -12.13
CA VAL A 136 -15.63 -20.13 -12.24
C VAL A 136 -15.51 -18.65 -11.88
N GLU A 137 -14.58 -18.33 -10.99
CA GLU A 137 -14.29 -16.93 -10.63
C GLU A 137 -13.14 -16.37 -11.47
N VAL A 138 -13.33 -15.19 -12.06
CA VAL A 138 -12.24 -14.37 -12.61
C VAL A 138 -11.71 -13.49 -11.48
N VAL A 139 -10.47 -13.73 -11.07
CA VAL A 139 -9.87 -13.03 -9.92
C VAL A 139 -8.72 -12.15 -10.37
N LEU A 140 -8.75 -10.87 -9.99
CA LEU A 140 -7.76 -9.88 -10.39
C LEU A 140 -7.08 -9.25 -9.16
N GLY A 141 -5.76 -9.10 -9.23
CA GLY A 141 -4.92 -8.58 -8.14
C GLY A 141 -4.86 -7.06 -8.06
N VAL A 142 -5.96 -6.39 -8.38
CA VAL A 142 -6.07 -4.92 -8.36
C VAL A 142 -6.11 -4.44 -6.91
N HIS A 143 -5.34 -3.40 -6.59
CA HIS A 143 -5.23 -2.91 -5.21
C HIS A 143 -5.44 -1.40 -5.04
N SER A 144 -5.29 -0.93 -3.79
CA SER A 144 -5.61 0.46 -3.41
C SER A 144 -4.80 1.52 -4.17
N GLY A 145 -3.51 1.27 -4.37
CA GLY A 145 -2.61 2.15 -5.14
C GLY A 145 -2.94 2.21 -6.64
N ASP A 146 -3.48 1.13 -7.23
CA ASP A 146 -3.72 1.07 -8.67
C ASP A 146 -4.84 2.00 -9.12
N HIS A 147 -5.98 2.01 -8.41
CA HIS A 147 -7.19 2.70 -8.88
C HIS A 147 -7.18 4.22 -8.64
N ALA A 148 -6.32 4.69 -7.74
CA ALA A 148 -6.03 6.12 -7.57
C ALA A 148 -5.43 6.69 -8.86
N ILE A 149 -4.57 5.93 -9.53
CA ILE A 149 -3.77 6.37 -10.68
C ILE A 149 -4.43 5.96 -12.01
N TYR A 150 -4.95 4.73 -12.10
CA TYR A 150 -5.38 4.14 -13.36
C TYR A 150 -6.91 3.96 -13.45
N PRO A 151 -7.57 4.57 -14.45
CA PRO A 151 -9.02 4.42 -14.60
C PRO A 151 -9.45 2.99 -14.93
N ASP A 152 -8.60 2.21 -15.59
CA ASP A 152 -8.82 0.81 -15.97
C ASP A 152 -8.48 -0.19 -14.84
N CYS A 153 -8.22 0.31 -13.64
CA CYS A 153 -8.12 -0.48 -12.41
C CYS A 153 -9.26 -0.17 -11.43
N ARG A 154 -10.23 0.68 -11.79
CA ARG A 154 -11.31 1.09 -10.88
C ARG A 154 -12.43 0.05 -10.79
N PRO A 155 -13.09 -0.10 -9.63
CA PRO A 155 -14.24 -1.00 -9.48
C PRO A 155 -15.37 -0.72 -10.47
N GLU A 156 -15.63 0.55 -10.80
CA GLU A 156 -16.64 0.96 -11.77
C GLU A 156 -16.34 0.38 -13.16
N PHE A 157 -15.06 0.36 -13.54
CA PHE A 157 -14.63 -0.18 -14.82
C PHE A 157 -14.84 -1.69 -14.90
N TYR A 158 -14.43 -2.44 -13.88
CA TYR A 158 -14.65 -3.89 -13.87
C TYR A 158 -16.13 -4.27 -13.78
N ARG A 159 -16.95 -3.52 -13.03
CA ARG A 159 -18.40 -3.70 -13.02
C ARG A 159 -19.03 -3.45 -14.40
N ALA A 160 -18.55 -2.45 -15.13
CA ALA A 160 -19.00 -2.18 -16.49
C ALA A 160 -18.59 -3.30 -17.46
N LEU A 161 -17.37 -3.83 -17.34
CA LEU A 161 -16.91 -4.97 -18.13
C LEU A 161 -17.70 -6.25 -17.83
N GLU A 162 -17.87 -6.58 -16.55
CA GLU A 162 -18.66 -7.73 -16.10
C GLU A 162 -20.09 -7.66 -16.67
N HIS A 163 -20.74 -6.50 -16.59
CA HIS A 163 -22.06 -6.29 -17.18
C HIS A 163 -22.06 -6.51 -18.71
N ALA A 164 -21.09 -5.96 -19.41
CA ALA A 164 -20.96 -6.13 -20.86
C ALA A 164 -20.75 -7.60 -21.26
N PHE A 165 -19.89 -8.31 -20.53
CA PHE A 165 -19.61 -9.73 -20.74
C PHE A 165 -20.83 -10.60 -20.42
N ALA A 166 -21.58 -10.25 -19.37
CA ALA A 166 -22.77 -10.97 -18.97
C ALA A 166 -23.88 -10.90 -20.02
N ILE A 167 -24.08 -9.74 -20.65
CA ILE A 167 -25.05 -9.57 -21.74
C ILE A 167 -24.58 -10.26 -23.03
N GLY A 168 -23.26 -10.26 -23.28
CA GLY A 168 -22.69 -10.72 -24.54
C GLY A 168 -22.53 -12.22 -24.69
N ASN A 169 -22.71 -13.01 -23.63
CA ASN A 169 -22.43 -14.44 -23.63
C ASN A 169 -23.56 -15.26 -22.99
N TRP A 170 -23.79 -16.45 -23.54
CA TRP A 170 -24.61 -17.48 -22.90
C TRP A 170 -23.89 -18.03 -21.66
N ASP A 171 -24.65 -18.51 -20.68
CA ASP A 171 -24.16 -19.13 -19.45
C ASP A 171 -23.24 -18.21 -18.60
N SER A 172 -23.43 -16.90 -18.74
CA SER A 172 -22.64 -15.88 -18.04
C SER A 172 -22.88 -15.83 -16.53
N ASP A 173 -24.01 -16.36 -16.06
CA ASP A 173 -24.33 -16.53 -14.65
C ASP A 173 -23.37 -17.48 -13.91
N ARG A 174 -22.57 -18.23 -14.66
CA ARG A 174 -21.57 -19.19 -14.16
C ARG A 174 -20.18 -18.58 -13.96
N VAL A 175 -20.00 -17.31 -14.32
CA VAL A 175 -18.74 -16.59 -14.21
C VAL A 175 -18.93 -15.30 -13.43
N SER A 176 -18.10 -15.06 -12.41
CA SER A 176 -18.13 -13.83 -11.60
C SER A 176 -16.76 -13.18 -11.50
N PHE A 177 -16.71 -11.87 -11.22
CA PHE A 177 -15.46 -11.15 -10.94
C PHE A 177 -15.21 -10.96 -9.43
N THR A 178 -13.98 -11.18 -9.01
CA THR A 178 -13.55 -10.97 -7.61
C THR A 178 -12.27 -10.13 -7.55
N LEU A 179 -12.26 -9.09 -6.71
CA LEU A 179 -11.15 -8.13 -6.51
C LEU A 179 -10.70 -8.13 -5.04
N PRO A 180 -10.00 -9.18 -4.56
CA PRO A 180 -9.76 -9.38 -3.14
C PRO A 180 -8.86 -8.32 -2.50
N TYR A 181 -8.00 -7.67 -3.28
CA TYR A 181 -7.03 -6.69 -2.77
C TYR A 181 -7.45 -5.23 -2.99
N LEU A 182 -8.69 -4.97 -3.44
CA LEU A 182 -9.14 -3.64 -3.85
C LEU A 182 -8.85 -2.53 -2.81
N ASN A 183 -9.04 -2.85 -1.53
CA ASN A 183 -8.84 -1.92 -0.41
C ASN A 183 -7.54 -2.20 0.37
N GLU A 184 -6.72 -3.13 -0.11
CA GLU A 184 -5.50 -3.56 0.56
C GLU A 184 -4.29 -2.75 0.06
N ASP A 185 -3.34 -2.51 0.95
CA ASP A 185 -2.03 -1.97 0.60
C ASP A 185 -1.00 -3.09 0.37
N LYS A 186 0.19 -2.75 -0.14
CA LYS A 186 1.25 -3.74 -0.38
C LYS A 186 1.68 -4.49 0.87
N THR A 187 1.64 -3.83 2.02
CA THR A 187 1.95 -4.46 3.31
C THR A 187 0.95 -5.57 3.63
N SER A 188 -0.34 -5.31 3.46
CA SER A 188 -1.41 -6.27 3.75
C SER A 188 -1.42 -7.42 2.76
N ILE A 189 -1.13 -7.15 1.48
CA ILE A 189 -0.90 -8.18 0.46
C ILE A 189 0.25 -9.12 0.86
N LEU A 190 1.39 -8.60 1.33
CA LEU A 190 2.50 -9.43 1.78
C LEU A 190 2.19 -10.22 3.06
N ARG A 191 1.40 -9.66 3.99
CA ARG A 191 0.94 -10.40 5.18
C ARG A 191 0.02 -11.55 4.80
N ASP A 192 -0.90 -11.33 3.88
CA ASP A 192 -1.76 -12.38 3.33
C ASP A 192 -0.92 -13.47 2.63
N ALA A 193 0.12 -13.08 1.90
CA ALA A 193 1.04 -14.03 1.27
C ALA A 193 1.91 -14.79 2.29
N GLU A 194 2.30 -14.19 3.41
CA GLU A 194 3.01 -14.88 4.50
C GLU A 194 2.13 -15.94 5.14
N GLN A 195 0.86 -15.59 5.43
CA GLN A 195 -0.13 -16.53 5.91
C GLN A 195 -0.36 -17.67 4.90
N SER A 196 -0.48 -17.34 3.61
CA SER A 196 -0.70 -18.31 2.54
C SER A 196 0.49 -19.24 2.36
N SER A 197 1.71 -18.70 2.38
CA SER A 197 2.94 -19.50 2.31
C SER A 197 3.03 -20.49 3.47
N LYS A 198 2.69 -20.04 4.69
CA LYS A 198 2.68 -20.91 5.88
C LYS A 198 1.67 -22.04 5.78
N GLN A 199 0.43 -21.75 5.35
CA GLN A 199 -0.61 -22.78 5.22
C GLN A 199 -0.36 -23.76 4.08
N LEU A 200 0.25 -23.29 2.99
CA LEU A 200 0.63 -24.10 1.83
C LEU A 200 1.97 -24.85 2.02
N ASN A 201 2.63 -24.68 3.18
CA ASN A 201 3.95 -25.23 3.46
C ASN A 201 5.01 -24.85 2.40
N LEU A 202 5.00 -23.57 2.02
CA LEU A 202 5.94 -22.94 1.08
C LEU A 202 6.94 -22.06 1.84
N HIS A 203 8.15 -21.94 1.28
CA HIS A 203 9.13 -20.99 1.77
C HIS A 203 8.85 -19.62 1.16
N PHE A 204 8.41 -18.66 1.99
CA PHE A 204 8.06 -17.30 1.56
C PHE A 204 9.18 -16.63 0.73
N ASP A 205 10.43 -16.71 1.19
CA ASP A 205 11.56 -16.08 0.49
C ASP A 205 11.83 -16.74 -0.88
N GLU A 206 11.59 -18.05 -1.00
CA GLU A 206 11.69 -18.74 -2.28
C GLU A 206 10.56 -18.33 -3.23
N VAL A 207 9.35 -18.06 -2.73
CA VAL A 207 8.29 -17.49 -3.58
C VAL A 207 8.71 -16.11 -4.08
N PHE A 208 9.03 -15.20 -3.17
CA PHE A 208 9.19 -13.78 -3.54
C PHE A 208 10.50 -13.45 -4.24
N ARG A 209 11.58 -14.25 -4.10
CA ARG A 209 12.79 -14.08 -4.93
C ARG A 209 12.57 -14.39 -6.41
N ARG A 210 11.46 -15.07 -6.73
CA ARG A 210 11.05 -15.39 -8.12
C ARG A 210 10.13 -14.33 -8.71
N THR A 211 9.92 -13.21 -8.02
CA THR A 211 9.09 -12.09 -8.52
C THR A 211 9.94 -10.94 -9.02
N ILE A 212 9.33 -10.04 -9.80
CA ILE A 212 9.93 -8.77 -10.22
C ILE A 212 8.91 -7.64 -10.08
N THR A 213 9.35 -6.49 -9.60
CA THR A 213 8.48 -5.30 -9.49
C THR A 213 9.05 -4.10 -10.24
N SER A 214 10.38 -4.02 -10.37
CA SER A 214 11.04 -2.88 -11.01
C SER A 214 10.62 -2.69 -12.45
N TYR A 215 10.31 -1.45 -12.81
CA TYR A 215 10.10 -1.01 -14.21
C TYR A 215 11.41 -0.74 -14.97
N GLN A 216 12.54 -0.66 -14.27
CA GLN A 216 13.86 -0.44 -14.87
C GLN A 216 14.92 -1.41 -14.31
N PRO A 217 14.73 -2.73 -14.49
CA PRO A 217 15.76 -3.67 -14.08
C PRO A 217 17.03 -3.52 -14.93
N ASP A 218 18.18 -3.84 -14.35
CA ASP A 218 19.43 -3.99 -15.11
C ASP A 218 19.38 -5.19 -16.06
N GLU A 219 20.45 -5.41 -16.84
CA GLU A 219 20.55 -6.54 -17.78
C GLU A 219 20.45 -7.91 -17.09
N GLN A 220 20.68 -7.99 -15.77
CA GLN A 220 20.54 -9.20 -14.97
C GLN A 220 19.17 -9.32 -14.28
N GLY A 221 18.27 -8.36 -14.49
CA GLY A 221 16.95 -8.35 -13.88
C GLY A 221 16.91 -7.79 -12.45
N ARG A 222 17.97 -7.09 -12.02
CA ARG A 222 18.08 -6.53 -10.66
C ARG A 222 17.58 -5.10 -10.61
N SER A 223 16.96 -4.74 -9.50
CA SER A 223 16.43 -3.41 -9.24
C SER A 223 17.49 -2.50 -8.63
N ASP A 224 17.49 -1.21 -8.99
CA ASP A 224 18.30 -0.19 -8.31
C ASP A 224 17.62 0.39 -7.05
N GLY A 225 16.36 0.02 -6.81
CA GLY A 225 15.61 0.45 -5.62
C GLY A 225 15.06 1.87 -5.70
N THR A 226 15.08 2.54 -6.87
CA THR A 226 14.78 3.98 -6.96
C THR A 226 13.46 4.33 -7.64
N THR A 227 12.85 3.39 -8.37
CA THR A 227 11.53 3.63 -8.97
C THR A 227 10.42 3.58 -7.91
N GLY A 228 9.29 4.25 -8.14
CA GLY A 228 8.16 4.21 -7.21
C GLY A 228 7.71 2.78 -6.87
N SER A 229 7.71 1.88 -7.86
CA SER A 229 7.37 0.46 -7.66
C SER A 229 8.35 -0.27 -6.73
N ASP A 230 9.63 0.07 -6.83
CA ASP A 230 10.69 -0.51 -6.01
C ASP A 230 10.60 -0.01 -4.57
N VAL A 231 10.42 1.31 -4.40
CA VAL A 231 10.27 1.96 -3.10
C VAL A 231 9.10 1.36 -2.33
N GLU A 232 7.92 1.27 -2.95
CA GLU A 232 6.75 0.69 -2.28
C GLU A 232 6.96 -0.78 -1.88
N ARG A 233 7.64 -1.56 -2.73
CA ARG A 233 7.97 -2.96 -2.41
C ARG A 233 8.95 -3.04 -1.23
N ILE A 234 10.04 -2.28 -1.26
CA ILE A 234 11.05 -2.23 -0.20
C ILE A 234 10.38 -1.88 1.14
N LEU A 235 9.55 -0.84 1.15
CA LEU A 235 8.83 -0.39 2.33
C LEU A 235 7.83 -1.45 2.84
N ALA A 236 7.13 -2.14 1.94
CA ALA A 236 6.21 -3.21 2.32
C ALA A 236 6.93 -4.41 2.98
N PHE A 237 8.08 -4.83 2.45
CA PHE A 237 8.92 -5.87 3.08
C PHE A 237 9.46 -5.42 4.43
N HIS A 238 9.92 -4.17 4.52
CA HIS A 238 10.39 -3.59 5.79
C HIS A 238 9.26 -3.53 6.84
N ALA A 239 8.05 -3.15 6.44
CA ALA A 239 6.88 -3.04 7.31
C ALA A 239 6.41 -4.39 7.89
N ILE A 240 6.72 -5.51 7.24
CA ILE A 240 6.52 -6.86 7.81
C ILE A 240 7.76 -7.41 8.55
N GLY A 241 8.79 -6.57 8.75
CA GLY A 241 10.01 -6.94 9.48
C GLY A 241 10.94 -7.87 8.71
N ARG A 242 10.90 -7.84 7.37
CA ARG A 242 11.69 -8.73 6.52
C ARG A 242 12.58 -7.95 5.54
N LYS A 243 13.68 -8.58 5.16
CA LYS A 243 14.47 -8.17 4.00
C LYS A 243 13.82 -8.74 2.74
N ASP A 244 13.70 -7.93 1.70
CA ASP A 244 13.20 -8.41 0.42
C ASP A 244 14.19 -9.44 -0.18
N PRO A 245 13.71 -10.63 -0.59
CA PRO A 245 14.56 -11.71 -1.09
C PRO A 245 15.00 -11.54 -2.55
N VAL A 246 14.57 -10.49 -3.27
CA VAL A 246 15.12 -10.18 -4.61
C VAL A 246 16.55 -9.63 -4.50
N GLU A 247 17.28 -9.73 -5.60
CA GLU A 247 18.62 -9.14 -5.71
C GLU A 247 18.52 -7.69 -6.21
N TYR A 248 19.11 -6.77 -5.45
CA TYR A 248 19.28 -5.37 -5.83
C TYR A 248 20.70 -5.11 -6.35
N THR A 249 20.90 -4.01 -7.08
CA THR A 249 22.24 -3.55 -7.49
C THR A 249 23.08 -3.07 -6.31
N ASN A 250 22.42 -2.64 -5.23
CA ASN A 250 23.00 -2.11 -4.01
C ASN A 250 22.67 -3.00 -2.80
N SER A 251 23.29 -2.73 -1.65
CA SER A 251 22.97 -3.44 -0.42
C SER A 251 21.52 -3.18 0.03
N TRP A 252 20.95 -4.09 0.80
CA TRP A 252 19.58 -3.92 1.33
C TRP A 252 19.48 -2.67 2.21
N GLU A 253 20.53 -2.43 2.99
CA GLU A 253 20.63 -1.28 3.89
C GLU A 253 20.62 0.05 3.10
N GLU A 254 21.30 0.10 1.96
CA GLU A 254 21.31 1.28 1.07
C GLU A 254 19.95 1.51 0.42
N VAL A 255 19.36 0.48 -0.20
CA VAL A 255 18.06 0.65 -0.90
C VAL A 255 16.93 0.95 0.08
N LEU A 256 16.97 0.37 1.28
CA LEU A 256 16.01 0.66 2.34
C LEU A 256 16.15 2.09 2.85
N ALA A 257 17.38 2.55 3.11
CA ALA A 257 17.60 3.93 3.55
C ALA A 257 17.09 4.93 2.50
N ASN A 258 17.37 4.68 1.22
CA ASN A 258 16.87 5.51 0.12
C ASN A 258 15.34 5.48 0.02
N ALA A 259 14.71 4.30 0.11
CA ALA A 259 13.25 4.17 0.06
C ALA A 259 12.56 4.92 1.22
N LEU A 260 13.11 4.82 2.44
CA LEU A 260 12.62 5.56 3.61
C LEU A 260 12.77 7.08 3.44
N GLU A 261 13.88 7.53 2.85
CA GLU A 261 14.10 8.95 2.55
C GLU A 261 13.13 9.48 1.49
N ILE A 262 12.89 8.72 0.42
CA ILE A 262 11.93 9.06 -0.64
C ILE A 262 10.52 9.20 -0.06
N GLU A 263 10.06 8.24 0.74
CA GLU A 263 8.75 8.27 1.41
C GLU A 263 8.63 9.46 2.36
N ARG A 264 9.68 9.74 3.14
CA ARG A 264 9.70 10.92 4.03
C ARG A 264 9.56 12.21 3.24
N ASN A 265 10.33 12.38 2.16
CA ASN A 265 10.31 13.58 1.34
C ASN A 265 8.96 13.78 0.64
N HIS A 266 8.33 12.70 0.18
CA HIS A 266 6.99 12.77 -0.40
C HIS A 266 5.95 13.20 0.63
N ARG A 267 5.99 12.62 1.82
CA ARG A 267 5.11 13.02 2.93
C ARG A 267 5.32 14.49 3.33
N ASP A 268 6.57 14.95 3.35
CA ASP A 268 6.88 16.36 3.60
C ASP A 268 6.31 17.29 2.55
N ASN A 269 6.34 16.90 1.27
CA ASN A 269 5.71 17.67 0.20
C ASN A 269 4.19 17.74 0.36
N LEU A 270 3.54 16.61 0.69
CA LEU A 270 2.10 16.59 0.97
C LEU A 270 1.74 17.53 2.14
N TYR A 271 2.53 17.52 3.21
CA TYR A 271 2.32 18.45 4.33
C TYR A 271 2.56 19.91 3.93
N ARG A 272 3.52 20.19 3.05
CA ARG A 272 3.74 21.55 2.53
C ARG A 272 2.54 22.09 1.75
N GLU A 273 1.79 21.21 1.07
CA GLU A 273 0.59 21.59 0.32
C GLU A 273 -0.65 21.75 1.23
N GLN A 274 -0.73 20.98 2.31
CA GLN A 274 -1.90 20.94 3.19
C GLN A 274 -1.83 21.94 4.36
N LEU A 275 -0.63 22.22 4.87
CA LEU A 275 -0.42 23.05 6.05
C LEU A 275 -0.22 24.52 5.69
N THR A 276 -0.61 25.41 6.60
CA THR A 276 -0.20 26.82 6.54
C THR A 276 1.31 26.95 6.77
N ASP A 277 1.91 28.06 6.31
CA ASP A 277 3.34 28.34 6.51
C ASP A 277 3.78 28.20 7.98
N LEU A 278 2.97 28.68 8.93
CA LEU A 278 3.28 28.57 10.36
C LEU A 278 3.21 27.12 10.86
N GLN A 279 2.18 26.37 10.46
CA GLN A 279 2.02 24.96 10.84
C GLN A 279 3.17 24.13 10.26
N TYR A 280 3.55 24.37 9.01
CA TYR A 280 4.70 23.70 8.40
C TYR A 280 6.01 24.07 9.10
N HIS A 281 6.25 25.36 9.34
CA HIS A 281 7.44 25.85 10.04
C HIS A 281 7.56 25.23 11.43
N VAL A 282 6.47 25.15 12.19
CA VAL A 282 6.46 24.52 13.50
C VAL A 282 6.68 23.01 13.39
N THR A 283 5.87 22.31 12.59
CA THR A 283 5.83 20.83 12.63
C THR A 283 6.95 20.15 11.86
N ARG A 284 7.47 20.75 10.77
CA ARG A 284 8.49 20.14 9.92
C ARG A 284 9.86 20.79 10.06
N GLU A 285 9.93 22.09 10.38
CA GLU A 285 11.18 22.82 10.55
C GLU A 285 11.58 23.04 12.02
N ALA A 286 10.83 22.42 12.96
CA ALA A 286 11.02 22.54 14.40
C ALA A 286 11.00 24.01 14.90
N GLY A 287 10.19 24.85 14.25
CA GLY A 287 9.92 26.22 14.67
C GLY A 287 9.08 26.28 15.95
N THR A 288 8.96 27.48 16.51
CA THR A 288 8.13 27.72 17.70
C THR A 288 7.24 28.93 17.46
N GLU A 289 5.94 28.79 17.70
CA GLU A 289 5.00 29.91 17.59
C GLU A 289 5.25 30.93 18.72
N ARG A 290 4.81 32.17 18.55
CA ARG A 290 4.99 33.20 19.58
C ARG A 290 4.05 32.94 20.77
N ALA A 291 4.55 33.19 21.98
CA ALA A 291 3.73 33.13 23.19
C ALA A 291 2.50 34.04 23.10
N PHE A 292 1.36 33.55 23.60
CA PHE A 292 0.06 34.23 23.67
C PHE A 292 -0.56 34.56 22.31
N THR A 293 -0.09 33.95 21.21
CA THR A 293 -0.66 34.18 19.88
C THR A 293 -1.32 32.95 19.26
N GLY A 294 -0.96 31.73 19.69
CA GLY A 294 -1.52 30.49 19.14
C GLY A 294 -3.01 30.33 19.44
N GLU A 295 -3.74 29.61 18.59
CA GLU A 295 -5.20 29.47 18.74
C GLU A 295 -5.62 28.82 20.06
N TYR A 296 -4.82 27.87 20.57
CA TYR A 296 -5.23 27.00 21.66
C TYR A 296 -4.61 27.34 23.02
N TRP A 297 -3.83 28.43 23.15
CA TRP A 297 -3.18 28.75 24.43
C TRP A 297 -4.20 28.98 25.54
N ASN A 298 -5.32 29.67 25.24
CA ASN A 298 -6.40 29.95 26.21
C ASN A 298 -7.63 29.05 26.08
N GLU A 299 -7.60 28.03 25.21
CA GLU A 299 -8.73 27.13 24.99
C GLU A 299 -9.07 26.33 26.26
N LYS A 300 -10.37 26.21 26.56
CA LYS A 300 -10.92 25.58 27.77
C LYS A 300 -12.10 24.65 27.51
N ARG A 301 -12.61 24.59 26.28
CA ARG A 301 -13.70 23.70 25.90
C ARG A 301 -13.29 22.23 26.08
N PRO A 302 -14.24 21.33 26.42
CA PRO A 302 -13.98 19.90 26.43
C PRO A 302 -13.74 19.40 24.99
N GLY A 303 -12.75 18.53 24.83
CA GLY A 303 -12.36 18.02 23.52
C GLY A 303 -10.99 17.38 23.49
N ASN A 304 -10.59 17.01 22.28
CA ASN A 304 -9.38 16.28 21.94
C ASN A 304 -8.41 17.16 21.16
N TYR A 305 -7.11 17.01 21.44
CA TYR A 305 -6.05 17.67 20.69
C TYR A 305 -5.30 16.63 19.86
N ARG A 306 -5.41 16.75 18.55
CA ARG A 306 -4.82 15.85 17.57
C ARG A 306 -3.61 16.49 16.90
N CYS A 307 -2.70 15.68 16.39
CA CYS A 307 -1.61 16.18 15.55
C CYS A 307 -2.18 16.76 14.26
N ILE A 308 -1.83 17.99 13.90
CA ILE A 308 -2.30 18.63 12.66
C ILE A 308 -1.84 17.89 11.39
N CYS A 309 -0.74 17.15 11.45
CA CYS A 309 -0.19 16.43 10.29
C CYS A 309 -0.89 15.08 10.03
N CYS A 310 -1.10 14.27 11.08
CA CYS A 310 -1.57 12.88 10.94
C CYS A 310 -2.83 12.55 11.75
N SER A 311 -3.42 13.54 12.41
CA SER A 311 -4.65 13.41 13.20
C SER A 311 -4.56 12.46 14.41
N ALA A 312 -3.36 11.98 14.75
CA ALA A 312 -3.09 11.18 15.94
C ALA A 312 -3.57 11.90 17.21
N LEU A 313 -4.28 11.21 18.10
CA LEU A 313 -4.72 11.78 19.37
C LEU A 313 -3.52 11.94 20.31
N LEU A 314 -3.18 13.18 20.65
CA LEU A 314 -2.01 13.52 21.45
C LEU A 314 -2.39 13.87 22.90
N PHE A 315 -3.41 14.69 23.09
CA PHE A 315 -3.84 15.19 24.39
C PHE A 315 -5.36 15.32 24.47
N THR A 316 -5.88 15.51 25.67
CA THR A 316 -7.29 15.85 25.92
C THR A 316 -7.40 17.12 26.76
N SER A 317 -8.55 17.79 26.71
CA SER A 317 -8.87 18.94 27.57
C SER A 317 -8.63 18.69 29.06
N THR A 318 -8.87 17.47 29.56
CA THR A 318 -8.62 17.08 30.97
C THR A 318 -7.14 17.08 31.36
N MET A 319 -6.25 16.97 30.36
CA MET A 319 -4.80 17.01 30.54
C MET A 319 -4.27 18.44 30.52
N LYS A 320 -5.05 19.39 30.00
CA LYS A 320 -4.66 20.79 29.83
C LYS A 320 -4.72 21.54 31.16
N PHE A 321 -3.74 22.40 31.40
CA PHE A 321 -3.74 23.30 32.55
C PHE A 321 -3.14 24.66 32.18
N ASP A 322 -3.40 25.68 33.00
CA ASP A 322 -2.81 27.01 32.82
C ASP A 322 -1.45 27.09 33.52
N SER A 323 -0.38 27.13 32.73
CA SER A 323 0.99 27.29 33.22
C SER A 323 1.48 28.75 33.19
N GLY A 324 0.71 29.66 32.58
CA GLY A 324 1.13 31.03 32.31
C GLY A 324 2.24 31.18 31.25
N CYS A 325 2.67 30.10 30.58
CA CYS A 325 3.78 30.18 29.62
C CYS A 325 3.40 30.84 28.28
N GLY A 326 2.11 30.93 27.96
CA GLY A 326 1.61 31.49 26.70
C GLY A 326 1.46 30.48 25.56
N TRP A 327 1.64 29.19 25.82
CA TRP A 327 1.34 28.08 24.90
C TRP A 327 0.41 27.07 25.58
N PRO A 328 -0.33 26.25 24.80
CA PRO A 328 -0.98 25.06 25.31
C PRO A 328 -0.05 24.25 26.22
N SER A 329 -0.51 23.95 27.43
CA SER A 329 0.26 23.22 28.43
C SER A 329 -0.52 22.02 28.93
N PHE A 330 0.10 20.84 28.88
CA PHE A 330 -0.50 19.58 29.33
C PHE A 330 0.37 18.92 30.38
N HIS A 331 -0.23 18.28 31.37
CA HIS A 331 0.51 17.60 32.45
C HIS A 331 0.91 16.17 32.09
N THR A 332 0.17 15.53 31.17
CA THR A 332 0.43 14.19 30.63
C THR A 332 0.02 14.11 29.17
N GLU A 333 0.56 13.15 28.42
CA GLU A 333 0.08 12.76 27.09
C GLU A 333 -1.04 11.71 27.12
N HIS A 334 -1.75 11.55 26.01
CA HIS A 334 -2.70 10.46 25.84
C HIS A 334 -1.95 9.11 25.79
N LYS A 335 -2.52 8.07 26.41
CA LYS A 335 -1.91 6.73 26.55
C LYS A 335 -1.48 6.07 25.23
N GLU A 336 -2.10 6.45 24.12
CA GLU A 336 -1.82 5.91 22.78
C GLU A 336 -0.93 6.85 21.95
N ALA A 337 -0.63 8.06 22.44
CA ALA A 337 0.18 9.04 21.72
C ALA A 337 1.63 8.57 21.55
N ASN A 338 2.20 7.93 22.58
CA ASN A 338 3.57 7.43 22.61
C ASN A 338 4.59 8.50 22.14
N ILE A 339 4.49 9.73 22.66
CA ILE A 339 5.22 10.89 22.12
C ILE A 339 6.73 10.64 22.21
N LEU A 340 7.44 10.87 21.11
CA LEU A 340 8.89 10.70 21.03
C LEU A 340 9.57 11.86 21.76
N ARG A 341 10.62 11.53 22.52
CA ARG A 341 11.42 12.48 23.30
C ARG A 341 12.84 12.53 22.77
N ILE A 342 13.30 13.71 22.40
CA ILE A 342 14.61 13.92 21.78
C ILE A 342 15.37 14.98 22.58
N GLU A 343 16.64 14.74 22.88
CA GLU A 343 17.48 15.76 23.52
C GLU A 343 17.73 16.92 22.56
N ASP A 344 17.35 18.12 22.99
CA ASP A 344 17.54 19.37 22.26
C ASP A 344 18.59 20.22 22.98
N HIS A 345 19.76 20.35 22.35
CA HIS A 345 20.89 21.19 22.80
C HIS A 345 21.01 22.51 22.02
N SER A 346 20.00 22.85 21.20
CA SER A 346 20.00 24.06 20.39
C SER A 346 19.93 25.33 21.26
N HIS A 347 20.41 26.45 20.71
CA HIS A 347 20.42 27.76 21.39
C HIS A 347 21.13 27.79 22.75
N GLY A 348 21.99 26.80 23.04
CA GLY A 348 22.73 26.71 24.31
C GLY A 348 21.87 26.29 25.51
N MET A 349 20.68 25.75 25.27
CA MET A 349 19.78 25.22 26.30
C MET A 349 19.76 23.70 26.23
N HIS A 350 19.53 23.03 27.37
CA HIS A 350 19.24 21.60 27.41
C HIS A 350 17.74 21.40 27.66
N ARG A 351 17.01 20.95 26.64
CA ARG A 351 15.56 20.70 26.69
C ARG A 351 15.27 19.32 26.12
N ILE A 352 14.04 18.85 26.32
CA ILE A 352 13.55 17.63 25.68
C ILE A 352 12.50 18.05 24.66
N GLU A 353 12.84 17.95 23.39
CA GLU A 353 11.89 18.09 22.28
C GLU A 353 10.89 16.94 22.30
N VAL A 354 9.63 17.25 22.03
CA VAL A 354 8.57 16.25 21.86
C VAL A 354 8.06 16.23 20.43
N ARG A 355 8.04 15.03 19.84
CA ARG A 355 7.55 14.78 18.47
C ARG A 355 6.42 13.76 18.43
N CYS A 356 5.52 13.92 17.47
CA CYS A 356 4.52 12.91 17.19
C CYS A 356 5.19 11.60 16.72
N SER A 357 4.83 10.49 17.35
CA SER A 357 5.38 9.17 17.02
C SER A 357 5.00 8.63 15.64
N GLN A 358 3.89 9.09 15.06
CA GLN A 358 3.37 8.59 13.79
C GLN A 358 3.94 9.31 12.56
N CYS A 359 4.23 10.62 12.69
CA CYS A 359 4.66 11.45 11.56
C CYS A 359 5.93 12.27 11.81
N ASP A 360 6.55 12.12 12.98
CA ASP A 360 7.74 12.87 13.40
C ASP A 360 7.54 14.39 13.42
N ALA A 361 6.30 14.87 13.51
CA ALA A 361 6.00 16.29 13.61
C ALA A 361 6.51 16.85 14.94
N HIS A 362 7.26 17.94 14.89
CA HIS A 362 7.62 18.72 16.07
C HIS A 362 6.36 19.30 16.72
N LEU A 363 6.17 19.00 18.00
CA LEU A 363 5.03 19.49 18.79
C LEU A 363 5.46 20.65 19.70
N GLY A 364 6.63 20.54 20.33
CA GLY A 364 7.15 21.50 21.29
C GLY A 364 8.20 20.86 22.20
N HIS A 365 8.13 21.17 23.49
CA HIS A 365 9.07 20.65 24.50
C HIS A 365 8.38 20.20 25.78
N VAL A 366 9.01 19.26 26.50
CA VAL A 366 8.57 18.84 27.84
C VAL A 366 9.56 19.32 28.91
N PHE A 367 9.02 19.77 30.04
CA PHE A 367 9.76 20.32 31.18
C PHE A 367 9.30 19.65 32.49
N ASN A 368 10.16 19.62 33.51
CA ASN A 368 9.89 19.03 34.83
C ASN A 368 9.37 20.06 35.86
N ASP A 369 8.65 21.08 35.40
CA ASP A 369 8.11 22.19 36.21
C ASP A 369 6.57 22.22 36.21
N GLY A 370 5.94 21.07 35.92
CA GLY A 370 4.50 20.91 35.91
C GLY A 370 3.89 20.55 37.26
N PRO A 371 2.57 20.28 37.30
CA PRO A 371 1.86 19.99 38.54
C PRO A 371 2.30 18.65 39.15
N ALA A 372 2.78 18.68 40.40
CA ALA A 372 3.28 17.49 41.11
C ALA A 372 2.22 16.37 41.24
N ALA A 373 0.93 16.72 41.29
CA ALA A 373 -0.18 15.76 41.38
C ALA A 373 -0.28 14.81 40.17
N TYR A 374 0.31 15.18 39.03
CA TYR A 374 0.26 14.43 37.77
C TYR A 374 1.65 13.95 37.31
N GLY A 375 2.63 13.92 38.22
CA GLY A 375 4.00 13.48 37.92
C GLY A 375 5.01 14.61 37.72
N GLY A 376 4.57 15.87 37.70
CA GLY A 376 5.46 17.04 37.66
C GLY A 376 5.96 17.45 36.27
N GLU A 377 5.48 16.81 35.20
CA GLU A 377 5.82 17.19 33.83
C GLU A 377 4.87 18.27 33.28
N ARG A 378 5.40 19.07 32.37
CA ARG A 378 4.68 20.07 31.58
C ARG A 378 5.09 19.96 30.13
N TYR A 379 4.17 19.46 29.32
CA TYR A 379 4.24 19.48 27.86
C TYR A 379 3.83 20.87 27.38
N CYS A 380 4.78 21.65 26.89
CA CYS A 380 4.60 22.97 26.33
C CYS A 380 4.53 22.86 24.81
N ILE A 381 3.32 22.91 24.25
CA ILE A 381 3.04 22.49 22.87
C ILE A 381 2.60 23.68 22.03
N ASN A 382 3.07 23.76 20.80
CA ASN A 382 2.64 24.77 19.84
C ASN A 382 1.20 24.49 19.39
N SER A 383 0.33 25.50 19.43
CA SER A 383 -1.04 25.43 18.89
C SER A 383 -1.02 25.09 17.41
N ALA A 384 -0.07 25.64 16.64
CA ALA A 384 0.14 25.32 15.23
C ALA A 384 0.53 23.85 14.95
N SER A 385 0.83 23.04 15.97
CA SER A 385 1.03 21.59 15.80
C SER A 385 -0.22 20.76 16.10
N LEU A 386 -1.30 21.41 16.56
CA LEU A 386 -2.50 20.77 17.05
C LEU A 386 -3.72 21.12 16.19
N GLU A 387 -4.67 20.19 16.16
CA GLU A 387 -6.04 20.41 15.74
C GLU A 387 -6.95 20.08 16.93
N PHE A 388 -7.87 20.99 17.27
CA PHE A 388 -8.81 20.78 18.37
C PHE A 388 -10.16 20.28 17.84
N GLU A 389 -10.56 19.11 18.33
CA GLU A 389 -11.88 18.52 18.07
C GLU A 389 -12.72 18.67 19.34
N GLU A 390 -13.72 19.56 19.29
CA GLU A 390 -14.64 19.79 20.41
C GLU A 390 -15.52 18.55 20.64
N GLU A 391 -15.68 18.17 21.91
CA GLU A 391 -16.60 17.09 22.28
C GLU A 391 -18.03 17.62 22.14
N THR A 392 -18.73 17.19 21.09
CA THR A 392 -20.15 17.52 20.93
C THR A 392 -20.95 16.70 21.94
N SER A 393 -21.65 17.39 22.85
CA SER A 393 -22.67 16.74 23.66
C SER A 393 -23.82 16.38 22.73
N ASP A 394 -23.95 15.10 22.36
CA ASP A 394 -25.19 14.60 21.78
C ASP A 394 -26.33 14.95 22.75
N GLU A 395 -27.16 15.92 22.38
CA GLU A 395 -28.45 16.13 23.02
C GLU A 395 -29.30 14.88 22.74
N SER A 396 -29.42 14.06 23.78
CA SER A 396 -30.19 12.81 23.84
C SER A 396 -31.66 12.96 23.44
#